data_AF-G1KNF3-F1
#
_entry.id   AF-G1KNF3-F1
#
_cell.length_a   1.000
_cell.length_b   1.000
_cell.length_c   1.000
_cell.angle_alpha   90.00
_cell.angle_beta   90.00
_cell.angle_gamma   90.00
#
_symmetry.space_group_name_H-M   'P 1'
#
loop_
_entity.id
_entity.type
_entity.pdbx_description
1 polymer ?
#
loop_
_entity_poly.entity_id
_entity_poly.type
_entity_poly.pdbx_seq_one_letter_code
_entity_poly.pdbx_strand_id
1 'polypeptide(L)'
;MIPHRIFAPPCLQKSCEEILLPLIPQCLSASYALLGTHPFSRLDVLIVPSNFSSLGMASPHIIFLSQSTLSGGSHLCGTRLCHEIAHSWFGLAIGARDWTEEWLSEGFATHLEDAFWSAAQQV
;
A
#
# COMPACT_ATOMS: atom_id res chain seq x y z
N MET A 1 -2.41 -4.78 14.69
CA MET A 1 -2.83 -3.68 13.79
C MET A 1 -2.09 -2.42 14.20
N ILE A 2 -1.30 -1.83 13.29
CA ILE A 2 -0.58 -0.58 13.53
C ILE A 2 -1.50 0.64 13.32
N PRO A 3 -1.24 1.78 13.98
CA PRO A 3 -1.95 3.03 13.71
C PRO A 3 -1.82 3.46 12.26
N HIS A 4 -2.91 3.96 11.68
CA HIS A 4 -2.98 4.46 10.31
C HIS A 4 -3.95 5.64 10.22
N ARG A 5 -3.69 6.55 9.28
CA ARG A 5 -4.54 7.70 8.95
C ARG A 5 -4.58 7.89 7.44
N ILE A 6 -5.65 8.50 6.94
CA ILE A 6 -5.78 8.88 5.54
C ILE A 6 -5.75 10.40 5.43
N PHE A 7 -4.90 10.91 4.55
CA PHE A 7 -4.82 12.31 4.17
C PHE A 7 -5.29 12.44 2.72
N ALA A 8 -6.34 13.22 2.49
CA ALA A 8 -6.90 13.41 1.16
C ALA A 8 -7.48 14.81 1.01
N PRO A 9 -7.54 15.36 -0.22
CA PRO A 9 -8.34 16.55 -0.53
C PRO A 9 -9.81 16.34 -0.10
N PRO A 10 -10.52 17.38 0.40
CA PRO A 10 -11.90 17.25 0.85
C PRO A 10 -12.86 16.67 -0.20
N CYS A 11 -12.61 16.93 -1.49
CA CYS A 11 -13.41 16.40 -2.59
C CYS A 11 -13.31 14.86 -2.77
N LEU A 12 -12.29 14.23 -2.20
CA LEU A 12 -12.05 12.78 -2.28
C LEU A 12 -12.36 12.05 -0.97
N GLN A 13 -12.74 12.78 0.08
CA GLN A 13 -12.93 12.20 1.41
C GLN A 13 -13.95 11.07 1.40
N LYS A 14 -15.10 11.28 0.74
CA LYS A 14 -16.14 10.25 0.61
C LYS A 14 -15.63 8.98 -0.09
N SER A 15 -14.91 9.13 -1.20
CA SER A 15 -14.32 7.98 -1.91
C SER A 15 -13.28 7.25 -1.06
N CYS A 16 -12.51 7.96 -0.25
CA CYS A 16 -11.57 7.36 0.69
C CYS A 16 -12.28 6.59 1.80
N GLU A 17 -13.35 7.13 2.36
CA GLU A 17 -14.16 6.49 3.39
C GLU A 17 -14.85 5.22 2.87
N GLU A 18 -15.35 5.25 1.64
CA GLU A 18 -16.06 4.12 1.03
C GLU A 18 -15.11 3.02 0.53
N ILE A 19 -13.94 3.40 0.00
CA ILE A 19 -13.03 2.45 -0.68
C ILE A 19 -11.78 2.17 0.18
N LEU A 20 -11.00 3.19 0.50
CA LEU A 20 -9.66 2.99 1.07
C LEU A 20 -9.70 2.62 2.57
N LEU A 21 -10.56 3.29 3.34
CA LEU A 21 -10.68 3.10 4.78
C LEU A 21 -10.98 1.63 5.19
N PRO A 22 -11.90 0.89 4.54
CA PRO A 22 -12.10 -0.53 4.86
C PRO A 22 -10.95 -1.42 4.38
N LEU A 23 -10.21 -1.04 3.34
CA LEU A 23 -9.14 -1.86 2.76
C LEU A 23 -7.87 -1.87 3.61
N ILE A 24 -7.48 -0.75 4.22
CA ILE A 24 -6.25 -0.66 5.03
C ILE A 24 -6.17 -1.75 6.12
N PRO A 25 -7.17 -1.93 7.01
CA PRO A 25 -7.08 -2.97 8.03
C PRO A 25 -7.02 -4.39 7.46
N GLN A 26 -7.75 -4.66 6.36
CA GLN A 26 -7.73 -5.96 5.69
C GLN A 26 -6.34 -6.27 5.11
N CYS A 27 -5.77 -5.32 4.38
CA CYS A 27 -4.45 -5.46 3.76
C CYS A 27 -3.34 -5.57 4.81
N LEU A 28 -3.41 -4.81 5.90
CA LEU A 28 -2.47 -4.92 7.03
C LEU A 28 -2.60 -6.24 7.78
N SER A 29 -3.81 -6.78 7.89
CA SER A 29 -4.02 -8.11 8.50
C SER A 29 -3.47 -9.22 7.61
N ALA A 30 -3.68 -9.12 6.30
CA ALA A 30 -3.15 -10.06 5.32
C ALA A 30 -1.60 -10.06 5.29
N SER A 31 -0.98 -8.88 5.28
CA SER A 31 0.48 -8.78 5.34
C SER A 31 1.05 -9.32 6.64
N TYR A 32 0.36 -9.08 7.77
CA TYR A 32 0.73 -9.67 9.06
C TYR A 32 0.67 -11.19 9.06
N ALA A 33 -0.35 -11.79 8.47
CA ALA A 33 -0.49 -13.24 8.42
C ALA A 33 0.65 -13.91 7.62
N LEU A 34 1.19 -13.22 6.60
CA LEU A 34 2.20 -13.77 5.70
C LEU A 34 3.64 -13.43 6.11
N LEU A 35 3.92 -12.19 6.53
CA LEU A 35 5.28 -11.72 6.85
C LEU A 35 5.51 -11.42 8.33
N GLY A 36 4.45 -11.47 9.16
CA GLY A 36 4.53 -11.16 10.58
C GLY A 36 4.51 -9.66 10.87
N THR A 37 5.21 -9.26 11.93
CA THR A 37 5.15 -7.89 12.45
C THR A 37 5.58 -6.86 11.41
N HIS A 38 4.73 -5.85 11.21
CA HIS A 38 5.03 -4.73 10.31
C HIS A 38 6.32 -4.00 10.76
N PRO A 39 7.27 -3.68 9.86
CA PRO A 39 8.58 -3.13 10.25
C PRO A 39 8.49 -1.73 10.85
N PHE A 40 7.46 -0.97 10.48
CA PHE A 40 7.22 0.39 10.95
C PHE A 40 6.11 0.46 11.99
N SER A 41 6.26 1.41 12.92
CA SER A 41 5.33 1.63 14.05
C SER A 41 3.95 2.19 13.66
N ARG A 42 3.83 2.76 12.44
CA ARG A 42 2.59 3.29 11.87
C ARG A 42 2.67 3.27 10.35
N LEU A 43 1.52 3.39 9.69
CA LEU A 43 1.42 3.51 8.24
C LEU A 43 0.27 4.44 7.87
N ASP A 44 0.59 5.66 7.46
CA ASP A 44 -0.39 6.62 6.94
C ASP A 44 -0.52 6.50 5.42
N VAL A 45 -1.64 6.96 4.85
CA VAL A 45 -1.85 7.00 3.39
C VAL A 45 -2.19 8.42 2.98
N LEU A 46 -1.48 8.95 1.99
CA LEU A 46 -1.74 10.26 1.38
C LEU A 46 -2.22 10.06 -0.06
N ILE A 47 -3.42 10.58 -0.35
CA ILE A 47 -3.94 10.63 -1.71
C ILE A 47 -3.29 11.78 -2.47
N VAL A 48 -2.65 11.45 -3.58
CA VAL A 48 -2.00 12.41 -4.48
C VAL A 48 -2.81 12.62 -5.78
N PRO A 49 -2.62 13.75 -6.48
CA PRO A 49 -3.37 14.06 -7.70
C PRO A 49 -3.19 13.00 -8.82
N SER A 50 -4.12 12.96 -9.78
CA SER A 50 -4.12 11.92 -10.84
C SER A 50 -2.97 12.04 -11.83
N ASN A 51 -2.29 13.18 -11.88
CA ASN A 51 -1.08 13.38 -12.69
C ASN A 51 0.20 13.01 -11.94
N PHE A 52 0.10 12.38 -10.76
CA PHE A 52 1.25 11.75 -10.12
C PHE A 52 1.84 10.69 -11.06
N SER A 53 3.16 10.64 -11.17
CA SER A 53 3.87 9.84 -12.18
C SER A 53 3.81 8.32 -11.95
N SER A 54 3.31 7.89 -10.80
CA SER A 54 3.11 6.49 -10.42
C SER A 54 1.68 6.26 -9.91
N LEU A 55 1.27 5.00 -9.77
CA LEU A 55 0.03 4.65 -9.06
C LEU A 55 0.21 4.67 -7.54
N GLY A 56 1.43 4.44 -7.07
CA GLY A 56 1.79 4.51 -5.66
C GLY A 56 3.28 4.79 -5.46
N MET A 57 3.64 5.14 -4.23
CA MET A 57 5.02 5.27 -3.79
C MET A 57 5.10 5.03 -2.29
N ALA A 58 5.94 4.09 -1.88
CA ALA A 58 6.21 3.82 -0.49
C ALA A 58 7.29 4.77 0.07
N SER A 59 7.02 5.31 1.25
CA SER A 59 7.98 6.07 2.05
C SER A 59 7.85 5.64 3.50
N PRO A 60 8.90 5.75 4.33
CA PRO A 60 8.82 5.33 5.74
C PRO A 60 7.62 5.97 6.46
N HIS A 61 6.73 5.13 6.97
CA HIS A 61 5.49 5.50 7.66
C HIS A 61 4.37 6.13 6.81
N ILE A 62 4.57 6.36 5.50
CA ILE A 62 3.55 6.99 4.65
C ILE A 62 3.57 6.45 3.23
N ILE A 63 2.42 5.98 2.76
CA ILE A 63 2.20 5.58 1.37
C ILE A 63 1.57 6.74 0.62
N PHE A 64 2.09 7.05 -0.56
CA PHE A 64 1.42 7.93 -1.51
C PHE A 64 0.61 7.05 -2.46
N LEU A 65 -0.70 7.28 -2.58
CA LEU A 65 -1.56 6.60 -3.56
C LEU A 65 -2.16 7.61 -4.51
N SER A 66 -2.02 7.36 -5.81
CA SER A 66 -2.65 8.20 -6.83
C SER A 66 -4.17 8.12 -6.74
N GLN A 67 -4.86 9.26 -6.84
CA GLN A 67 -6.32 9.30 -6.85
C GLN A 67 -6.94 8.43 -7.96
N SER A 68 -6.19 8.13 -9.03
CA SER A 68 -6.64 7.24 -10.11
C SER A 68 -6.91 5.81 -9.61
N THR A 69 -6.26 5.39 -8.52
CA THR A 69 -6.49 4.07 -7.90
C THR A 69 -7.88 3.97 -7.26
N LEU A 70 -8.42 5.08 -6.77
CA LEU A 70 -9.78 5.14 -6.21
C LEU A 70 -10.84 4.97 -7.30
N SER A 71 -10.59 5.52 -8.49
CA SER A 71 -11.51 5.38 -9.65
C SER A 71 -11.59 3.94 -10.18
N GLY A 72 -10.54 3.13 -9.99
CA GLY A 72 -10.54 1.71 -10.36
C GLY A 72 -11.28 0.80 -9.40
N GLY A 73 -11.95 1.36 -8.38
CA GLY A 73 -12.69 0.63 -7.37
C GLY A 73 -11.78 -0.14 -6.40
N SER A 74 -12.40 -0.97 -5.56
CA SER A 74 -11.70 -1.69 -4.47
C SER A 74 -10.61 -2.62 -4.97
N HIS A 75 -10.74 -3.18 -6.18
CA HIS A 75 -9.72 -4.08 -6.73
C HIS A 75 -8.40 -3.36 -7.04
N LEU A 76 -8.44 -2.30 -7.84
CA LEU A 76 -7.21 -1.57 -8.19
C LEU A 76 -6.61 -0.85 -6.97
N CYS A 77 -7.46 -0.25 -6.13
CA CYS A 77 -7.02 0.40 -4.91
C CYS A 77 -6.37 -0.60 -3.95
N GLY A 78 -7.00 -1.77 -3.77
CA GLY A 78 -6.52 -2.83 -2.91
C GLY A 78 -5.19 -3.43 -3.35
N THR A 79 -5.06 -3.81 -4.64
CA THR A 79 -3.79 -4.38 -5.13
C THR A 79 -2.64 -3.39 -5.04
N ARG A 80 -2.87 -2.11 -5.35
CA ARG A 80 -1.84 -1.06 -5.17
C ARG A 80 -1.52 -0.82 -3.71
N LEU A 81 -2.51 -0.75 -2.82
CA LEU A 81 -2.26 -0.64 -1.39
C LEU A 81 -1.41 -1.82 -0.87
N CYS A 82 -1.71 -3.05 -1.30
CA CYS A 82 -0.92 -4.24 -0.96
C CYS A 82 0.53 -4.14 -1.43
N HIS A 83 0.76 -3.68 -2.67
CA HIS A 83 2.10 -3.47 -3.22
C HIS A 83 2.91 -2.47 -2.39
N GLU A 84 2.33 -1.31 -2.10
CA GLU A 84 3.00 -0.28 -1.30
C GLU A 84 3.20 -0.71 0.17
N ILE A 85 2.32 -1.55 0.72
CA ILE A 85 2.53 -2.18 2.04
C ILE A 85 3.72 -3.15 1.98
N ALA A 86 3.85 -3.96 0.93
CA ALA A 86 4.95 -4.92 0.77
C ALA A 86 6.31 -4.21 0.76
N HIS A 87 6.38 -3.00 0.21
CA HIS A 87 7.59 -2.19 0.25
C HIS A 87 8.08 -1.84 1.66
N SER A 88 7.22 -1.95 2.68
CA SER A 88 7.65 -1.80 4.07
C SER A 88 8.74 -2.80 4.46
N TRP A 89 8.66 -4.03 3.94
CA TRP A 89 9.73 -5.03 4.09
C TRP A 89 10.76 -4.91 2.97
N PHE A 90 10.32 -4.84 1.71
CA PHE A 90 11.19 -4.94 0.54
C PHE A 90 11.31 -3.61 -0.21
N GLY A 91 12.43 -2.92 -0.03
CA GLY A 91 12.66 -1.55 -0.53
C GLY A 91 12.94 -0.58 0.61
N LEU A 92 12.21 -0.67 1.72
CA LEU A 92 12.42 0.19 2.89
C LEU A 92 13.25 -0.47 4.01
N ALA A 93 12.87 -1.66 4.48
CA ALA A 93 13.62 -2.36 5.54
C ALA A 93 14.76 -3.23 4.99
N ILE A 94 14.51 -3.92 3.88
CA ILE A 94 15.46 -4.73 3.12
C ILE A 94 15.57 -4.09 1.74
N GLY A 95 16.63 -3.31 1.53
CA GLY A 95 16.85 -2.56 0.29
C GLY A 95 17.92 -3.16 -0.60
N ALA A 96 17.84 -2.83 -1.88
CA ALA A 96 18.89 -3.11 -2.86
C ALA A 96 20.18 -2.39 -2.50
N ARG A 97 21.34 -2.99 -2.82
CA ARG A 97 22.63 -2.32 -2.62
C ARG A 97 22.83 -1.17 -3.60
N ASP A 98 22.39 -1.37 -4.84
CA ASP A 98 22.37 -0.39 -5.91
C ASP A 98 21.23 -0.69 -6.89
N TRP A 99 21.02 0.18 -7.87
CA TRP A 99 19.91 0.10 -8.82
C TRP A 99 19.90 -1.13 -9.73
N THR A 100 21.01 -1.87 -9.82
CA THR A 100 21.03 -3.14 -10.58
C THR A 100 20.25 -4.24 -9.86
N GLU A 101 20.02 -4.09 -8.56
CA GLU A 101 19.29 -5.02 -7.71
C GLU A 101 17.86 -4.53 -7.38
N GLU A 102 17.32 -3.55 -8.12
CA GLU A 102 15.97 -3.00 -7.86
C GLU A 102 14.86 -4.06 -7.87
N TRP A 103 15.11 -5.18 -8.56
CA TRP A 103 14.22 -6.35 -8.54
C TRP A 103 13.99 -6.91 -7.12
N LEU A 104 14.90 -6.69 -6.16
CA LEU A 104 14.71 -7.08 -4.76
C LEU A 104 13.60 -6.27 -4.08
N SER A 105 13.37 -5.02 -4.51
CA SER A 105 12.27 -4.20 -4.02
C SER A 105 11.01 -4.51 -4.82
N GLU A 106 11.02 -4.17 -6.11
CA GLU A 106 9.84 -4.23 -6.99
C GLU A 106 9.38 -5.66 -7.26
N GLY A 107 10.29 -6.61 -7.40
CA GLY A 107 9.95 -8.01 -7.68
C GLY A 107 9.26 -8.68 -6.49
N PHE A 108 9.73 -8.44 -5.27
CA PHE A 108 9.07 -8.94 -4.06
C PHE A 108 7.75 -8.22 -3.80
N ALA A 109 7.70 -6.89 -3.98
CA ALA A 109 6.44 -6.14 -3.86
C ALA A 109 5.39 -6.63 -4.86
N THR A 110 5.79 -6.86 -6.11
CA THR A 110 4.91 -7.40 -7.16
C THR A 110 4.46 -8.83 -6.88
N HIS A 111 5.32 -9.67 -6.31
CA HIS A 111 4.90 -11.03 -5.94
C HIS A 111 3.92 -11.03 -4.75
N LEU A 112 4.19 -10.18 -3.75
CA LEU A 112 3.44 -10.14 -2.50
C LEU A 112 2.13 -9.39 -2.63
N GLU A 113 1.98 -8.45 -3.57
CA GLU A 113 0.74 -7.73 -3.78
C GLU A 113 -0.45 -8.67 -4.01
N ASP A 114 -0.26 -9.70 -4.85
CA ASP A 114 -1.30 -10.67 -5.19
C ASP A 114 -1.58 -11.60 -4.01
N ALA A 115 -0.53 -12.00 -3.27
CA ALA A 115 -0.66 -12.83 -2.09
C ALA A 115 -1.43 -12.09 -0.98
N PHE A 116 -1.08 -10.84 -0.72
CA PHE A 116 -1.76 -9.99 0.26
C PHE A 116 -3.19 -9.71 -0.17
N TRP A 117 -3.42 -9.40 -1.44
CA TRP A 117 -4.75 -9.10 -1.95
C TRP A 117 -5.68 -10.31 -1.90
N SER A 118 -5.18 -11.48 -2.31
CA SER A 118 -5.92 -12.75 -2.21
C SER A 118 -6.31 -13.10 -0.77
N ALA A 119 -5.41 -12.88 0.19
CA ALA A 119 -5.69 -13.09 1.60
C ALA A 119 -6.65 -12.04 2.18
N ALA A 120 -6.52 -10.77 1.78
CA ALA A 120 -7.37 -9.67 2.26
C ALA A 120 -8.83 -9.83 1.85
N GLN A 121 -9.10 -10.46 0.70
CA GLN A 121 -10.47 -10.73 0.22
C GLN A 121 -11.21 -11.82 1.01
N GLN A 122 -10.50 -12.59 1.85
CA GLN A 122 -11.08 -13.69 2.62
C GLN A 122 -11.48 -13.26 4.05
N VAL A 123 -11.26 -11.99 4.40
CA VAL A 123 -11.47 -11.42 5.74
C VAL A 123 -12.80 -10.66 5.83
#